data_AF-A0AAW2XTH1-F1
#
_entry.id   AF-A0AAW2XTH1-F1
#
_cell.length_a   1.000
_cell.length_b   1.000
_cell.length_c   1.000
_cell.angle_alpha   90.00
_cell.angle_beta   90.00
_cell.angle_gamma   90.00
#
_symmetry.space_group_name_H-M   'P 1'
#
loop_
_entity.id
_entity.type
_entity.pdbx_description
1 polymer ?
#
loop_
_entity_poly.entity_id
_entity_poly.type
_entity_poly.pdbx_seq_one_letter_code
_entity_poly.pdbx_strand_id
1 'polypeptide(L)'
;MALDYPPDKLAVYLHDDGGSYVTLNAVREAWKFARFWVPFRRKYELKFPCPEAYFSAEESAHEKFIGSSEFAAEKKIIEKRYAEFQEALEKNSVNASASVSRDHPPVIEVMTDENGDSSLKEMPLLVYVARRKGLVIHTISKEEHSMFYGNHLQLRVSAVISNAPYFMVLDCDMYCNDPSSVRQTMCFYLDPKVSPQIAWVQFPQKFRNLSKHDIYGGSLHHLYVMTDENGDSNLKDMPLLVYVAREKRPGHPHHFKGGALNTLLRVSAVITNAPYFLVLDCDMYCYNPLSARLAMCFYLDPKVASKIAWVQFPQKFHNLSEHDIYGGSLNAIYKSNIGLDGLRGPNIYGCNFVMTREAIYGTGKIEKEVDLNKLKKSFGSSNEFIKSLYKSYKPQLPEDRKPSAELQKELQLLASCTYDNGTDWGEEASTYR
;
A
#
# COMPACT_ATOMS: atom_id res chain seq x y z
N MET A 1 -6.36 6.31 4.76
CA MET A 1 -4.99 6.40 5.32
C MET A 1 -4.70 7.75 5.98
N ALA A 2 -5.04 8.89 5.38
CA ALA A 2 -4.71 10.22 5.89
C ALA A 2 -5.58 10.74 7.07
N LEU A 3 -6.16 9.84 7.88
CA LEU A 3 -6.89 10.24 9.08
C LEU A 3 -5.93 10.81 10.13
N ASP A 4 -6.44 11.70 10.97
CA ASP A 4 -5.70 12.15 12.15
C ASP A 4 -5.80 11.08 13.25
N TYR A 5 -5.01 10.02 13.07
CA TYR A 5 -4.88 8.91 14.01
C TYR A 5 -3.43 8.41 14.00
N PRO A 6 -2.90 7.89 15.13
CA PRO A 6 -1.54 7.36 15.18
C PRO A 6 -1.30 6.31 14.09
N PRO A 7 -0.21 6.42 13.29
CA PRO A 7 0.05 5.52 12.17
C PRO A 7 0.16 4.05 12.57
N ASP A 8 0.74 3.78 13.74
CA ASP A 8 0.90 2.45 14.34
C ASP A 8 -0.42 1.81 14.77
N LYS A 9 -1.49 2.61 14.91
CA LYS A 9 -2.82 2.16 15.33
C LYS A 9 -3.85 2.17 14.22
N LEU A 10 -3.47 2.59 13.01
CA LEU A 10 -4.34 2.65 11.85
C LEU A 10 -3.87 1.64 10.80
N ALA A 11 -4.79 0.77 10.40
CA ALA A 11 -4.60 -0.15 9.29
C ALA A 11 -5.79 -0.03 8.32
N VAL A 12 -5.50 -0.07 7.03
CA VAL A 12 -6.48 0.00 5.95
C VAL A 12 -6.45 -1.34 5.22
N TYR A 13 -7.63 -1.96 5.13
CA TYR A 13 -7.83 -3.19 4.37
C TYR A 13 -8.75 -2.88 3.20
N LEU A 14 -8.26 -3.09 1.98
CA LEU A 14 -9.04 -2.96 0.76
C LEU A 14 -9.38 -4.35 0.25
N HIS A 15 -10.67 -4.61 0.03
CA HIS A 15 -11.12 -5.86 -0.56
C HIS A 15 -11.50 -5.67 -2.04
N ASP A 16 -10.87 -6.43 -2.93
CA ASP A 16 -11.27 -6.53 -4.33
C ASP A 16 -11.99 -7.87 -4.57
N ASP A 17 -13.29 -7.79 -4.82
CA ASP A 17 -14.10 -8.97 -5.13
C ASP A 17 -13.85 -9.52 -6.54
N GLY A 18 -13.27 -8.73 -7.44
CA GLY A 18 -12.89 -9.18 -8.77
C GLY A 18 -11.50 -9.81 -8.85
N GLY A 19 -10.66 -9.64 -7.83
CA GLY A 19 -9.26 -10.07 -7.87
C GLY A 19 -8.51 -9.51 -9.08
N SER A 20 -8.84 -8.30 -9.52
CA SER A 20 -8.35 -7.73 -10.76
C SER A 20 -6.94 -7.19 -10.58
N TYR A 21 -6.05 -7.54 -11.50
CA TYR A 21 -4.70 -6.99 -11.54
C TYR A 21 -4.70 -5.46 -11.70
N VAL A 22 -5.72 -4.90 -12.35
CA VAL A 22 -5.89 -3.45 -12.52
C VAL A 22 -6.13 -2.78 -11.17
N THR A 23 -7.01 -3.34 -10.34
CA THR A 23 -7.30 -2.82 -8.98
C THR A 23 -6.05 -2.92 -8.11
N LEU A 24 -5.36 -4.07 -8.13
CA LEU A 24 -4.15 -4.26 -7.35
C LEU A 24 -3.06 -3.23 -7.73
N ASN A 25 -2.83 -3.01 -9.02
CA ASN A 25 -1.89 -1.98 -9.47
C ASN A 25 -2.33 -0.58 -9.09
N ALA A 26 -3.63 -0.27 -9.20
CA ALA A 26 -4.15 1.01 -8.73
C ALA A 26 -3.88 1.22 -7.22
N VAL A 27 -3.99 0.16 -6.40
CA VAL A 27 -3.65 0.23 -4.97
C VAL A 27 -2.15 0.45 -4.75
N ARG A 28 -1.28 -0.18 -5.55
CA ARG A 28 0.18 0.04 -5.50
C ARG A 28 0.55 1.47 -5.89
N GLU A 29 -0.04 2.01 -6.96
CA GLU A 29 0.16 3.41 -7.35
C GLU A 29 -0.39 4.37 -6.29
N ALA A 30 -1.55 4.05 -5.69
CA ALA A 30 -2.11 4.84 -4.60
C ALA A 30 -1.22 4.81 -3.35
N TRP A 31 -0.58 3.68 -3.05
CA TRP A 31 0.41 3.56 -1.96
C TRP A 31 1.62 4.46 -2.21
N LYS A 32 2.18 4.46 -3.43
CA LYS A 32 3.29 5.35 -3.81
C LYS A 32 2.93 6.81 -3.57
N PHE A 33 1.76 7.25 -4.06
CA PHE A 33 1.31 8.63 -3.86
C PHE A 33 1.03 8.93 -2.38
N ALA A 34 0.46 7.98 -1.63
CA ALA A 34 0.16 8.14 -0.21
C ALA A 34 1.39 8.48 0.63
N ARG A 35 2.58 7.98 0.27
CA ARG A 35 3.85 8.31 0.96
C ARG A 35 4.21 9.80 0.91
N PHE A 36 3.73 10.51 -0.11
CA PHE A 36 3.88 11.97 -0.21
C PHE A 36 2.67 12.69 0.40
N TRP A 37 1.47 12.21 0.09
CA TRP A 37 0.22 12.85 0.50
C TRP A 37 0.02 12.83 2.02
N VAL A 38 0.26 11.70 2.69
CA VAL A 38 -0.03 11.54 4.13
C VAL A 38 0.85 12.46 5.00
N PRO A 39 2.18 12.52 4.82
CA PRO A 39 3.03 13.47 5.55
C PRO A 39 2.67 14.92 5.24
N PHE A 40 2.47 15.28 3.96
CA PHE A 40 2.08 16.63 3.56
C PHE A 40 0.78 17.07 4.23
N ARG A 41 -0.25 16.21 4.19
CA ARG A 41 -1.55 16.46 4.80
C ARG A 41 -1.45 16.69 6.30
N ARG A 42 -0.59 15.93 6.99
CA ARG A 42 -0.36 16.07 8.43
C ARG A 42 0.45 17.31 8.77
N LYS A 43 1.54 17.58 8.04
CA LYS A 43 2.43 18.74 8.23
C LYS A 43 1.66 20.06 8.17
N TYR A 44 0.74 20.18 7.22
CA TYR A 44 -0.04 21.41 7.01
C TYR A 44 -1.49 21.34 7.51
N GLU A 45 -1.82 20.30 8.28
CA GLU A 45 -3.13 20.11 8.91
C GLU A 45 -4.31 20.29 7.95
N LEU A 46 -4.20 19.76 6.72
CA LEU A 46 -5.19 20.03 5.68
C LEU A 46 -6.56 19.50 6.10
N LYS A 47 -7.59 20.29 5.79
CA LYS A 47 -8.98 19.98 6.14
C LYS A 47 -9.46 18.68 5.50
N PHE A 48 -9.03 18.42 4.27
CA PHE A 48 -9.49 17.28 3.47
C PHE A 48 -8.45 16.14 3.47
N PRO A 49 -8.83 14.93 3.92
CA PRO A 49 -7.97 13.75 3.80
C PRO A 49 -7.93 13.17 2.37
N CYS A 50 -8.98 13.41 1.57
CA CYS A 50 -9.10 12.93 0.20
C CYS A 50 -8.41 13.92 -0.76
N PRO A 51 -7.43 13.47 -1.58
CA PRO A 51 -6.73 14.33 -2.54
C PRO A 51 -7.66 14.99 -3.55
N GLU A 52 -8.57 14.22 -4.16
CA GLU A 52 -9.52 14.73 -5.15
C GLU A 52 -10.39 15.84 -4.56
N ALA A 53 -10.91 15.66 -3.33
CA ALA A 53 -11.70 16.67 -2.64
C ALA A 53 -10.86 17.90 -2.26
N TYR A 54 -9.57 17.72 -1.94
CA TYR A 54 -8.66 18.81 -1.64
C TYR A 54 -8.36 19.67 -2.87
N PHE A 55 -8.07 19.04 -4.01
CA PHE A 55 -7.74 19.76 -5.26
C PHE A 55 -8.95 20.37 -5.94
N SER A 56 -10.15 19.85 -5.66
CA SER A 56 -11.41 20.42 -6.17
C SER A 56 -11.94 21.60 -5.34
N ALA A 57 -11.39 21.86 -4.14
CA ALA A 57 -11.87 22.92 -3.26
C ALA A 57 -11.16 24.25 -3.52
N GLU A 58 -11.90 25.37 -3.50
CA GLU A 58 -11.36 26.72 -3.74
C GLU A 58 -10.37 27.19 -2.66
N GLU A 59 -10.51 26.71 -1.42
CA GLU A 59 -9.63 27.08 -0.29
C GLU A 59 -9.43 25.89 0.65
N SER A 60 -8.20 25.39 0.78
CA SER A 60 -7.98 24.00 1.24
C SER A 60 -6.88 23.81 2.30
N ALA A 61 -6.12 24.86 2.62
CA ALA A 61 -5.09 24.85 3.67
C ALA A 61 -5.55 25.60 4.92
N HIS A 62 -5.02 25.25 6.09
CA HIS A 62 -5.29 26.01 7.32
C HIS A 62 -4.72 27.43 7.19
N GLU A 63 -5.49 28.45 7.61
CA GLU A 63 -5.12 29.88 7.61
C GLU A 63 -3.67 30.17 8.04
N LYS A 64 -3.14 29.40 8.99
CA LYS A 64 -1.77 29.55 9.53
C LYS A 64 -0.67 29.37 8.48
N PHE A 65 -0.92 28.61 7.42
CA PHE A 65 0.07 28.29 6.39
C PHE A 65 -0.19 29.02 5.06
N ILE A 66 -1.31 29.76 4.98
CA ILE A 66 -1.64 30.56 3.80
C ILE A 66 -0.59 31.67 3.66
N GLY A 67 0.06 31.73 2.50
CA GLY A 67 1.14 32.69 2.22
C GLY A 67 2.56 32.20 2.55
N SER A 68 2.73 30.99 3.10
CA SER A 68 4.07 30.40 3.29
C SER A 68 4.70 29.98 1.95
N SER A 69 5.93 30.42 1.70
CA SER A 69 6.70 30.02 0.52
C SER A 69 7.06 28.53 0.52
N GLU A 70 7.31 27.95 1.70
CA GLU A 70 7.56 26.51 1.87
C GLU A 70 6.33 25.69 1.52
N PHE A 71 5.16 26.07 2.04
CA PHE A 71 3.90 25.41 1.73
C PHE A 71 3.60 25.47 0.23
N ALA A 72 3.78 26.63 -0.41
CA ALA A 72 3.56 26.78 -1.84
C ALA A 72 4.51 25.91 -2.70
N ALA A 73 5.78 25.78 -2.29
CA ALA A 73 6.74 24.92 -2.98
C ALA A 73 6.38 23.44 -2.84
N GLU A 74 6.09 22.97 -1.63
CA GLU A 74 5.70 21.58 -1.39
C GLU A 74 4.35 21.24 -2.02
N LYS A 75 3.37 22.15 -1.98
CA LYS A 75 2.07 21.99 -2.66
C LYS A 75 2.25 21.71 -4.15
N LYS A 76 3.13 22.46 -4.84
CA LYS A 76 3.43 22.23 -6.27
C LYS A 76 4.03 20.86 -6.54
N ILE A 77 4.88 20.36 -5.64
CA ILE A 77 5.43 19.00 -5.74
C ILE A 77 4.30 17.98 -5.61
N ILE A 78 3.42 18.13 -4.62
CA ILE A 78 2.28 17.23 -4.42
C ILE A 78 1.29 17.27 -5.59
N GLU A 79 1.03 18.44 -6.17
CA GLU A 79 0.23 18.60 -7.39
C GLU A 79 0.82 17.81 -8.56
N LYS A 80 2.13 17.95 -8.80
CA LYS A 80 2.84 17.17 -9.83
C LYS A 80 2.71 15.67 -9.57
N ARG A 81 2.96 15.20 -8.33
CA ARG A 81 2.84 13.78 -7.97
C ARG A 81 1.41 13.25 -8.08
N TYR A 82 0.41 14.10 -7.82
CA TYR A 82 -0.98 13.73 -7.99
C TYR A 82 -1.34 13.53 -9.47
N ALA A 83 -0.87 14.43 -10.34
CA ALA A 83 -1.03 14.29 -11.79
C ALA A 83 -0.34 13.03 -12.33
N GLU A 84 0.90 12.74 -11.89
CA GLU A 84 1.62 11.49 -12.24
C GLU A 84 0.84 10.25 -11.80
N PHE A 85 0.26 10.28 -10.60
CA PHE A 85 -0.59 9.21 -10.08
C PHE A 85 -1.85 9.02 -10.96
N GLN A 86 -2.54 10.10 -11.32
CA GLN A 86 -3.72 10.05 -12.19
C GLN A 86 -3.36 9.46 -13.57
N GLU A 87 -2.26 9.91 -14.18
CA GLU A 87 -1.79 9.38 -15.47
C GLU A 87 -1.43 7.88 -15.37
N ALA A 88 -0.82 7.44 -14.26
CA ALA A 88 -0.52 6.03 -14.02
C ALA A 88 -1.80 5.18 -13.91
N LEU A 89 -2.86 5.70 -13.28
CA LEU A 89 -4.16 5.03 -13.23
C LEU A 89 -4.79 4.88 -14.63
N GLU A 90 -4.73 5.93 -15.45
CA GLU A 90 -5.23 5.88 -16.83
C GLU A 90 -4.46 4.87 -17.69
N LYS A 91 -3.13 4.86 -17.60
CA LYS A 91 -2.30 3.87 -18.30
C LYS A 91 -2.61 2.43 -17.89
N ASN A 92 -2.91 2.22 -16.60
CA ASN A 92 -3.28 0.90 -16.08
C ASN A 92 -4.66 0.45 -16.55
N SER A 93 -5.62 1.37 -16.71
CA SER A 93 -6.98 1.05 -17.17
C SER A 93 -7.02 0.70 -18.67
N VAL A 94 -6.20 1.35 -19.50
CA VAL A 94 -6.12 1.07 -20.95
C VAL A 94 -5.56 -0.33 -21.25
N ASN A 95 -4.71 -0.86 -20.38
CA ASN A 95 -4.15 -2.22 -20.51
C ASN A 95 -5.03 -3.32 -19.91
N ALA A 96 -6.26 -3.01 -19.48
CA ALA A 96 -7.19 -3.97 -18.93
C ALA A 96 -7.77 -4.87 -20.03
N SER A 97 -7.14 -6.01 -20.32
CA SER A 97 -7.79 -7.06 -21.10
C SER A 97 -8.99 -7.60 -20.32
N ALA A 98 -10.19 -7.36 -20.82
CA ALA A 98 -11.45 -7.68 -20.17
C ALA A 98 -11.63 -9.19 -19.91
N SER A 99 -11.39 -9.62 -18.66
CA SER A 99 -12.32 -10.48 -17.92
C SER A 99 -11.95 -10.49 -16.44
N VAL A 100 -12.87 -10.07 -15.58
CA VAL A 100 -12.79 -10.40 -14.15
C VAL A 100 -13.01 -11.90 -14.07
N SER A 101 -11.96 -12.65 -13.72
CA SER A 101 -12.09 -14.10 -13.63
C SER A 101 -13.09 -14.43 -12.52
N ARG A 102 -14.02 -15.35 -12.79
CA ARG A 102 -14.86 -15.96 -11.73
C ARG A 102 -14.11 -17.08 -11.00
N ASP A 103 -12.89 -17.36 -11.44
CA ASP A 103 -12.01 -18.40 -10.93
C ASP A 103 -10.62 -17.81 -10.68
N HIS A 104 -10.30 -17.52 -9.42
CA HIS A 104 -8.99 -17.00 -9.06
C HIS A 104 -8.61 -17.40 -7.63
N PRO A 105 -7.31 -17.62 -7.37
CA PRO A 105 -6.82 -17.87 -6.03
C PRO A 105 -6.97 -16.62 -5.14
N PRO A 106 -6.84 -16.78 -3.81
CA PRO A 106 -6.77 -15.64 -2.92
C PRO A 106 -5.45 -14.89 -3.11
N VAL A 107 -5.51 -13.56 -3.10
CA VAL A 107 -4.35 -12.65 -3.17
C VAL A 107 -4.39 -11.74 -1.95
N ILE A 108 -3.37 -11.83 -1.09
CA ILE A 108 -3.21 -10.94 0.05
C ILE A 108 -1.84 -10.29 -0.08
N GLU A 109 -1.83 -8.97 -0.15
CA GLU A 109 -0.61 -8.18 -0.31
C GLU A 109 -0.57 -7.06 0.73
N VAL A 110 0.45 -7.09 1.58
CA VAL A 110 0.76 -5.98 2.47
C VAL A 110 1.65 -5.01 1.71
N MET A 111 1.24 -3.75 1.61
CA MET A 111 2.01 -2.72 0.92
C MET A 111 3.24 -2.33 1.75
N THR A 112 4.40 -2.41 1.11
CA THR A 112 5.71 -2.05 1.67
C THR A 112 6.42 -1.06 0.74
N ASP A 113 7.58 -0.55 1.15
CA ASP A 113 8.36 0.37 0.30
C ASP A 113 8.82 -0.28 -1.02
N GLU A 114 9.00 -1.60 -1.03
CA GLU A 114 9.41 -2.37 -2.22
C GLU A 114 8.26 -2.65 -3.20
N ASN A 115 7.00 -2.58 -2.75
CA ASN A 115 5.83 -2.75 -3.62
C ASN A 115 5.67 -1.55 -4.58
N GLY A 116 6.47 -0.49 -4.38
CA GLY A 116 6.65 0.61 -5.33
C GLY A 116 7.52 0.25 -6.55
N ASP A 117 8.28 -0.85 -6.49
CA ASP A 117 9.21 -1.28 -7.53
C ASP A 117 8.87 -2.68 -8.07
N SER A 118 7.67 -3.19 -7.77
CA SER A 118 7.23 -4.51 -8.19
C SER A 118 6.59 -4.48 -9.59
N SER A 119 7.32 -4.01 -10.60
CA SER A 119 7.17 -4.57 -11.94
C SER A 119 8.00 -5.84 -12.01
N LEU A 120 7.46 -6.97 -11.55
CA LEU A 120 7.96 -8.28 -11.97
C LEU A 120 7.60 -8.48 -13.45
N LYS A 121 8.32 -7.78 -14.33
CA LYS A 121 8.50 -8.14 -15.73
C LYS A 121 9.98 -8.52 -15.84
N GLU A 122 10.23 -9.82 -16.04
CA GLU A 122 11.53 -10.44 -16.37
C GLU A 122 12.75 -9.71 -15.78
N MET A 123 13.15 -10.10 -14.57
CA MET A 123 14.42 -9.62 -14.02
C MET A 123 15.58 -9.99 -14.97
N PRO A 124 16.51 -9.05 -15.24
CA PRO A 124 17.70 -9.35 -16.03
C PRO A 124 18.50 -10.49 -15.41
N LEU A 125 19.04 -11.38 -16.25
CA LEU A 125 19.90 -12.47 -15.82
C LEU A 125 21.16 -11.89 -15.14
N LEU A 126 21.34 -12.17 -13.85
CA LEU A 126 22.57 -11.86 -13.14
C LEU A 126 23.55 -13.03 -13.23
N VAL A 127 24.70 -12.81 -13.86
CA VAL A 127 25.78 -13.82 -13.98
C VAL A 127 26.94 -13.45 -13.06
N TYR A 128 27.13 -14.22 -12.00
CA TYR A 128 28.33 -14.11 -11.16
C TYR A 128 29.49 -14.88 -11.78
N VAL A 129 30.64 -14.23 -11.97
CA VAL A 129 31.84 -14.82 -12.58
C VAL A 129 33.03 -14.72 -11.63
N ALA A 130 33.56 -15.86 -11.20
CA ALA A 130 34.80 -15.94 -10.42
C ALA A 130 35.93 -16.58 -11.24
N ARG A 131 37.14 -16.02 -11.16
CA ARG A 131 38.34 -16.62 -11.79
C ARG A 131 38.93 -17.69 -10.90
N ARG A 132 39.18 -18.88 -11.47
CA ARG A 132 40.07 -19.85 -10.85
C ARG A 132 41.51 -19.35 -10.96
N LYS A 133 42.15 -18.99 -9.83
CA LYS A 133 43.58 -18.70 -9.77
C LYS A 133 44.33 -20.00 -9.45
N GLY A 134 45.13 -20.49 -10.39
CA GLY A 134 46.02 -21.64 -10.19
C GLY A 134 47.32 -21.23 -9.49
N LEU A 135 48.01 -22.19 -8.86
CA LEU A 135 49.26 -21.99 -8.16
C LEU A 135 50.45 -21.93 -9.16
N VAL A 136 50.39 -20.99 -10.11
CA VAL A 136 51.52 -20.67 -10.99
C VAL A 136 51.64 -19.15 -10.98
N ILE A 137 52.84 -18.69 -10.63
CA ILE A 137 53.20 -17.29 -10.42
C ILE A 137 52.82 -16.48 -11.67
N HIS A 138 51.77 -15.67 -11.55
CA HIS A 138 51.62 -14.52 -12.43
C HIS A 138 52.62 -13.48 -11.95
N THR A 139 53.77 -13.40 -12.62
CA THR A 139 54.59 -12.19 -12.60
C THR A 139 53.68 -11.05 -13.05
N ILE A 140 53.37 -10.11 -12.16
CA ILE A 140 52.68 -8.86 -12.49
C ILE A 140 53.60 -8.14 -13.47
N SER A 141 53.35 -8.30 -14.77
CA SER A 141 54.03 -7.50 -15.78
C SER A 141 53.52 -6.07 -15.64
N LYS A 142 54.39 -5.08 -15.89
CA LYS A 142 54.08 -3.65 -15.85
C LYS A 142 52.92 -3.21 -16.79
N GLU A 143 52.35 -4.13 -17.55
CA GLU A 143 51.24 -3.92 -18.49
C GLU A 143 49.85 -4.18 -17.84
N GLU A 144 49.77 -4.73 -16.62
CA GLU A 144 48.49 -4.99 -15.92
C GLU A 144 47.80 -3.75 -15.32
N HIS A 145 48.39 -2.55 -15.46
CA HIS A 145 47.82 -1.28 -14.99
C HIS A 145 46.94 -0.56 -16.03
N SER A 146 46.46 -1.27 -17.05
CA SER A 146 45.45 -0.72 -17.96
C SER A 146 44.05 -0.96 -17.40
N MET A 147 43.26 0.11 -17.25
CA MET A 147 41.87 0.15 -16.75
C MET A 147 40.93 -0.87 -17.44
N PHE A 148 41.34 -1.43 -18.57
CA PHE A 148 40.56 -2.35 -19.39
C PHE A 148 40.81 -3.84 -19.11
N TYR A 149 41.90 -4.22 -18.42
CA TYR A 149 42.27 -5.63 -18.27
C TYR A 149 41.40 -6.42 -17.28
N GLY A 150 40.77 -5.73 -16.31
CA GLY A 150 39.87 -6.34 -15.33
C GLY A 150 38.64 -7.01 -15.96
N ASN A 151 38.17 -6.48 -17.09
CA ASN A 151 36.89 -6.83 -17.69
C ASN A 151 37.01 -7.87 -18.82
N HIS A 152 38.22 -8.23 -19.27
CA HIS A 152 38.40 -9.20 -20.37
C HIS A 152 37.83 -10.59 -20.10
N LEU A 153 37.81 -11.03 -18.84
CA LEU A 153 37.13 -12.29 -18.49
C LEU A 153 35.61 -12.15 -18.66
N GLN A 154 35.03 -11.07 -18.15
CA GLN A 154 33.60 -10.81 -18.21
C GLN A 154 33.15 -10.67 -19.67
N LEU A 155 33.94 -10.01 -20.53
CA LEU A 155 33.71 -9.95 -21.97
C LEU A 155 33.70 -11.34 -22.62
N ARG A 156 34.68 -12.20 -22.32
CA ARG A 156 34.73 -13.57 -22.86
C ARG A 156 33.57 -14.43 -22.39
N VAL A 157 33.17 -14.30 -21.12
CA VAL A 157 32.04 -15.04 -20.56
C VAL A 157 30.73 -14.53 -21.16
N SER A 158 30.55 -13.22 -21.28
CA SER A 158 29.36 -12.62 -21.88
C SER A 158 29.22 -12.98 -23.37
N ALA A 159 30.32 -13.06 -24.13
CA ALA A 159 30.29 -13.46 -25.54
C ALA A 159 29.71 -14.88 -25.74
N VAL A 160 29.84 -15.76 -24.74
CA VAL A 160 29.27 -17.12 -24.76
C VAL A 160 27.83 -17.14 -24.24
N ILE A 161 27.54 -16.40 -23.16
CA ILE A 161 26.24 -16.48 -22.48
C ILE A 161 25.15 -15.66 -23.17
N SER A 162 25.44 -14.40 -23.51
CA SER A 162 24.43 -13.45 -24.03
C SER A 162 24.82 -12.83 -25.37
N ASN A 163 26.10 -12.84 -25.71
CA ASN A 163 26.69 -12.23 -26.90
C ASN A 163 26.17 -10.79 -27.16
N ALA A 164 26.05 -10.01 -26.08
CA ALA A 164 25.52 -8.65 -26.16
C ALA A 164 26.44 -7.75 -27.02
N PRO A 165 25.89 -6.97 -27.97
CA PRO A 165 26.68 -6.13 -28.87
C PRO A 165 27.27 -4.88 -28.20
N TYR A 166 26.73 -4.48 -27.04
CA TYR A 166 27.16 -3.31 -26.28
C TYR A 166 27.40 -3.70 -24.82
N PHE A 167 28.42 -3.10 -24.22
CA PHE A 167 28.81 -3.33 -22.83
C PHE A 167 28.75 -2.04 -22.04
N MET A 168 28.04 -2.05 -20.92
CA MET A 168 28.10 -1.00 -19.91
C MET A 168 29.07 -1.44 -18.81
N VAL A 169 30.07 -0.61 -18.52
CA VAL A 169 31.05 -0.84 -17.46
C VAL A 169 30.71 0.08 -16.29
N LEU A 170 30.59 -0.49 -15.08
CA LEU A 170 30.35 0.23 -13.84
C LEU A 170 31.32 -0.27 -12.77
N ASP A 171 31.88 0.64 -12.00
CA ASP A 171 32.71 0.33 -10.85
C ASP A 171 31.85 0.09 -9.59
N CYS A 172 32.39 -0.61 -8.60
CA CYS A 172 31.65 -1.03 -7.41
C CYS A 172 31.17 0.11 -6.49
N ASP A 173 31.75 1.30 -6.64
CA ASP A 173 31.41 2.53 -5.93
C ASP A 173 30.52 3.47 -6.77
N MET A 174 30.17 3.06 -8.00
CA MET A 174 29.31 3.80 -8.91
C MET A 174 28.01 3.03 -9.16
N TYR A 175 26.89 3.72 -9.25
CA TYR A 175 25.60 3.15 -9.63
C TYR A 175 24.90 4.05 -10.64
N CYS A 176 24.08 3.44 -11.49
CA CYS A 176 23.25 4.17 -12.45
C CYS A 176 22.13 4.88 -11.68
N ASN A 177 22.10 6.21 -11.74
CA ASN A 177 21.13 7.05 -11.02
C ASN A 177 19.98 7.54 -11.91
N ASP A 178 20.08 7.42 -13.24
CA ASP A 178 19.00 7.67 -14.20
C ASP A 178 18.71 6.37 -14.97
N PRO A 179 17.53 5.74 -14.77
CA PRO A 179 17.16 4.50 -15.47
C PRO A 179 17.06 4.68 -16.99
N SER A 180 16.99 5.93 -17.47
CA SER A 180 16.98 6.26 -18.90
C SER A 180 18.37 6.24 -19.55
N SER A 181 19.46 6.13 -18.77
CA SER A 181 20.83 6.25 -19.27
C SER A 181 21.11 5.27 -20.42
N VAL A 182 20.70 4.00 -20.26
CA VAL A 182 20.84 2.97 -21.31
C VAL A 182 20.09 3.38 -22.58
N ARG A 183 18.85 3.88 -22.44
CA ARG A 183 18.02 4.31 -23.58
C ARG A 183 18.64 5.51 -24.30
N GLN A 184 19.16 6.49 -23.55
CA GLN A 184 19.86 7.65 -24.11
C GLN A 184 21.12 7.22 -24.87
N THR A 185 21.90 6.27 -24.35
CA THR A 185 23.05 5.69 -25.05
C THR A 185 22.64 5.02 -26.36
N MET A 186 21.55 4.26 -26.36
CA MET A 186 21.06 3.58 -27.55
C MET A 186 20.67 4.55 -28.67
N CYS A 187 20.23 5.77 -28.35
CA CYS A 187 19.98 6.79 -29.38
C CYS A 187 21.22 7.09 -30.23
N PHE A 188 22.42 7.05 -29.65
CA PHE A 188 23.66 7.27 -30.41
C PHE A 188 24.08 6.05 -31.23
N TYR A 189 23.97 4.84 -30.67
CA TYR A 189 24.35 3.60 -31.34
C TYR A 189 23.36 3.12 -32.41
N LEU A 190 22.10 3.55 -32.34
CA LEU A 190 21.08 3.21 -33.33
C LEU A 190 20.95 4.25 -34.45
N ASP A 191 21.58 5.42 -34.33
CA ASP A 191 21.63 6.39 -35.43
C ASP A 191 22.66 5.92 -36.49
N PRO A 192 22.24 5.58 -37.72
CA PRO A 192 23.12 5.05 -38.76
C PRO A 192 24.18 6.06 -39.24
N LYS A 193 24.02 7.35 -38.96
CA LYS A 193 25.01 8.38 -39.28
C LYS A 193 26.08 8.49 -38.20
N VAL A 194 25.72 8.28 -36.94
CA VAL A 194 26.59 8.48 -35.77
C VAL A 194 27.26 7.17 -35.34
N SER A 195 26.51 6.07 -35.34
CA SER A 195 26.94 4.74 -34.88
C SER A 195 28.29 4.26 -35.45
N PRO A 196 28.59 4.41 -36.77
CA PRO A 196 29.88 4.00 -37.32
C PRO A 196 31.07 4.82 -36.82
N GLN A 197 30.83 5.99 -36.22
CA GLN A 197 31.84 6.97 -35.84
C GLN A 197 32.13 6.99 -34.33
N ILE A 198 31.38 6.23 -33.54
CA ILE A 198 31.50 6.23 -32.08
C ILE A 198 31.81 4.83 -31.55
N ALA A 199 32.74 4.75 -30.60
CA ALA A 199 33.10 3.49 -29.95
C ALA A 199 32.52 3.38 -28.54
N TRP A 200 32.41 4.49 -27.79
CA TRP A 200 31.82 4.56 -26.46
C TRP A 200 31.00 5.84 -26.27
N VAL A 201 30.04 5.80 -25.36
CA VAL A 201 29.31 6.98 -24.87
C VAL A 201 29.71 7.18 -23.40
N GLN A 202 30.44 8.26 -23.11
CA GLN A 202 30.90 8.56 -21.76
C GLN A 202 29.82 9.36 -21.01
N PHE A 203 29.46 8.90 -19.82
CA PHE A 203 28.61 9.66 -18.90
C PHE A 203 29.45 10.46 -17.89
N PRO A 204 28.99 11.64 -17.48
CA PRO A 204 29.63 12.40 -16.41
C PRO A 204 29.47 11.66 -15.07
N GLN A 205 30.59 11.40 -14.40
CA GLN A 205 30.60 10.79 -13.07
C GLN A 205 30.32 11.86 -12.02
N LYS A 206 29.30 11.65 -11.19
CA LYS A 206 28.93 12.55 -10.09
C LYS A 206 29.09 11.83 -8.76
N PHE A 207 29.87 12.42 -7.85
CA PHE A 207 30.15 11.87 -6.54
C PHE A 207 29.16 12.39 -5.48
N ARG A 208 28.70 11.52 -4.57
CA ARG A 208 27.85 11.89 -3.43
C ARG A 208 28.70 12.17 -2.18
N ASN A 209 28.14 12.87 -1.19
CA ASN A 209 28.78 13.21 0.10
C ASN A 209 30.01 14.13 0.02
N LEU A 210 30.08 15.01 -0.98
CA LEU A 210 31.08 16.08 -0.99
C LEU A 210 30.83 17.06 0.16
N SER A 211 31.88 17.41 0.89
CA SER A 211 31.78 18.39 1.99
C SER A 211 31.36 19.76 1.44
N LYS A 212 30.62 20.55 2.23
CA LYS A 212 30.14 21.90 1.84
C LYS A 212 31.22 22.85 1.31
N HIS A 213 32.49 22.62 1.63
CA HIS A 213 33.60 23.50 1.25
C HIS A 213 34.44 22.95 0.09
N ASP A 214 34.11 21.74 -0.43
CA ASP A 214 34.81 21.01 -1.49
C ASP A 214 36.30 21.35 -1.63
N ILE A 215 37.02 21.32 -0.50
CA ILE A 215 38.41 21.77 -0.38
C ILE A 215 39.38 20.95 -1.23
N TYR A 216 38.94 19.79 -1.71
CA TYR A 216 39.70 18.87 -2.57
C TYR A 216 39.32 18.98 -4.06
N GLY A 217 38.39 19.87 -4.43
CA GLY A 217 38.01 20.13 -5.82
C GLY A 217 37.33 18.95 -6.53
N GLY A 218 36.46 18.22 -5.83
CA GLY A 218 35.78 17.03 -6.35
C GLY A 218 34.55 17.30 -7.22
N SER A 219 34.08 18.55 -7.36
CA SER A 219 32.87 18.89 -8.10
C SER A 219 33.12 19.64 -9.42
N LEU A 220 32.77 19.01 -10.55
CA LEU A 220 32.44 19.71 -11.80
C LEU A 220 31.09 20.42 -11.60
N HIS A 221 31.14 21.74 -11.47
CA HIS A 221 30.00 22.61 -11.14
C HIS A 221 28.83 22.46 -12.12
N HIS A 222 27.59 22.37 -11.60
CA HIS A 222 26.40 23.03 -12.17
C HIS A 222 25.17 22.94 -11.22
N LEU A 223 24.57 24.11 -10.97
CA LEU A 223 23.15 24.45 -10.77
C LEU A 223 22.28 23.59 -9.81
N TYR A 224 21.87 24.18 -8.69
CA TYR A 224 20.93 23.58 -7.73
C TYR A 224 19.51 23.47 -8.30
N VAL A 225 19.00 22.24 -8.36
CA VAL A 225 17.57 21.88 -8.45
C VAL A 225 17.30 20.95 -7.27
N MET A 226 16.23 21.21 -6.50
CA MET A 226 15.74 20.31 -5.45
C MET A 226 15.39 18.96 -6.10
N THR A 227 16.06 17.89 -5.67
CA THR A 227 15.86 16.55 -6.23
C THR A 227 14.56 15.91 -5.75
N ASP A 228 13.90 15.22 -6.68
CA ASP A 228 12.64 14.44 -6.58
C ASP A 228 12.70 13.23 -5.61
N GLU A 229 13.64 13.19 -4.66
CA GLU A 229 13.95 12.01 -3.83
C GLU A 229 13.59 12.12 -2.34
N ASN A 230 13.25 13.30 -1.81
CA ASN A 230 12.92 13.44 -0.37
C ASN A 230 11.42 13.27 -0.07
N GLY A 231 10.86 12.16 -0.55
CA GLY A 231 9.56 11.62 -0.13
C GLY A 231 9.67 10.42 0.80
N ASP A 232 10.83 10.21 1.42
CA ASP A 232 11.10 9.01 2.21
C ASP A 232 10.48 9.13 3.60
N SER A 233 9.13 9.11 3.65
CA SER A 233 8.45 8.85 4.92
C SER A 233 8.83 7.45 5.36
N ASN A 234 9.40 7.31 6.57
CA ASN A 234 9.68 6.00 7.13
C ASN A 234 8.38 5.18 7.15
N LEU A 235 8.44 3.88 6.86
CA LEU A 235 7.28 2.98 6.97
C LEU A 235 6.54 3.16 8.29
N LYS A 236 7.27 3.41 9.39
CA LYS A 236 6.73 3.65 10.74
C LYS A 236 5.77 4.84 10.81
N ASP A 237 5.90 5.82 9.92
CA ASP A 237 5.04 7.01 9.85
C ASP A 237 3.78 6.78 8.99
N MET A 238 3.72 5.68 8.25
CA MET A 238 2.62 5.33 7.36
C MET A 238 1.70 4.27 7.99
N PRO A 239 0.38 4.44 7.96
CA PRO A 239 -0.58 3.38 8.30
C PRO A 239 -0.35 2.13 7.45
N LEU A 240 -0.68 0.95 7.99
CA LEU A 240 -0.63 -0.29 7.22
C LEU A 240 -1.68 -0.25 6.09
N LEU A 241 -1.34 -0.69 4.88
CA LEU A 241 -2.28 -0.91 3.79
C LEU A 241 -2.19 -2.36 3.34
N VAL A 242 -3.32 -3.07 3.36
CA VAL A 242 -3.42 -4.48 2.97
C VAL A 242 -4.45 -4.61 1.86
N TYR A 243 -4.03 -5.11 0.71
CA TYR A 243 -4.91 -5.55 -0.36
C TYR A 243 -5.35 -6.99 -0.11
N VAL A 244 -6.63 -7.27 -0.28
CA VAL A 244 -7.22 -8.59 -0.14
C VAL A 244 -8.14 -8.86 -1.32
N ALA A 245 -7.86 -9.90 -2.08
CA ALA A 245 -8.82 -10.57 -2.94
C ALA A 245 -9.02 -11.98 -2.41
N ARG A 246 -10.24 -12.33 -2.07
CA ARG A 246 -10.56 -13.69 -1.64
C ARG A 246 -10.51 -14.68 -2.80
N GLU A 247 -10.39 -15.96 -2.51
CA GLU A 247 -10.54 -16.99 -3.52
C GLU A 247 -11.96 -16.98 -4.08
N LYS A 248 -12.08 -17.18 -5.39
CA LYS A 248 -13.36 -17.45 -6.04
C LYS A 248 -13.23 -18.65 -6.93
N ARG A 249 -14.24 -19.53 -6.89
CA ARG A 249 -14.38 -20.70 -7.75
C ARG A 249 -15.78 -20.74 -8.34
N PRO A 250 -15.95 -21.15 -9.60
CA PRO A 250 -17.26 -21.37 -10.18
C PRO A 250 -18.09 -22.35 -9.34
N GLY A 251 -19.36 -22.01 -9.11
CA GLY A 251 -20.27 -22.85 -8.32
C GLY A 251 -20.14 -22.71 -6.81
N HIS A 252 -19.23 -21.88 -6.30
CA HIS A 252 -19.13 -21.58 -4.87
C HIS A 252 -19.83 -20.26 -4.52
N PRO A 253 -20.87 -20.24 -3.66
CA PRO A 253 -21.49 -19.01 -3.19
C PRO A 253 -20.47 -18.13 -2.45
N HIS A 254 -20.50 -16.83 -2.69
CA HIS A 254 -19.54 -15.90 -2.09
C HIS A 254 -20.21 -14.76 -1.30
N HIS A 255 -21.55 -14.69 -1.23
CA HIS A 255 -22.27 -13.76 -0.36
C HIS A 255 -21.89 -12.28 -0.52
N PHE A 256 -21.48 -11.86 -1.74
CA PHE A 256 -21.17 -10.47 -2.12
C PHE A 256 -20.40 -9.71 -1.03
N LYS A 257 -20.91 -8.54 -0.62
CA LYS A 257 -20.33 -7.65 0.40
C LYS A 257 -20.22 -8.29 1.79
N GLY A 258 -21.20 -9.11 2.17
CA GLY A 258 -21.17 -9.81 3.47
C GLY A 258 -19.99 -10.78 3.56
N GLY A 259 -19.80 -11.61 2.53
CA GLY A 259 -18.66 -12.52 2.47
C GLY A 259 -17.30 -11.80 2.34
N ALA A 260 -17.26 -10.67 1.64
CA ALA A 260 -16.07 -9.83 1.55
C ALA A 260 -15.67 -9.28 2.93
N LEU A 261 -16.63 -8.72 3.67
CA LEU A 261 -16.41 -8.21 5.02
C LEU A 261 -16.02 -9.32 5.99
N ASN A 262 -16.65 -10.49 5.90
CA ASN A 262 -16.27 -11.69 6.68
C ASN A 262 -14.82 -12.09 6.43
N THR A 263 -14.38 -12.07 5.17
CA THR A 263 -12.98 -12.38 4.81
C THR A 263 -12.02 -11.34 5.39
N LEU A 264 -12.34 -10.04 5.25
CA LEU A 264 -11.56 -8.96 5.84
C LEU A 264 -11.47 -9.07 7.36
N LEU A 265 -12.55 -9.47 8.03
CA LEU A 265 -12.56 -9.66 9.49
C LEU A 265 -11.58 -10.77 9.90
N ARG A 266 -11.59 -11.92 9.22
CA ARG A 266 -10.66 -13.03 9.48
C ARG A 266 -9.20 -12.64 9.22
N VAL A 267 -8.92 -12.10 8.03
CA VAL A 267 -7.56 -11.67 7.62
C VAL A 267 -7.02 -10.60 8.57
N SER A 268 -7.81 -9.57 8.88
CA SER A 268 -7.38 -8.50 9.78
C SER A 268 -7.14 -8.99 11.22
N ALA A 269 -7.85 -10.01 11.68
CA ALA A 269 -7.67 -10.57 13.02
C ALA A 269 -6.28 -11.19 13.21
N VAL A 270 -5.71 -11.78 12.16
CA VAL A 270 -4.38 -12.42 12.21
C VAL A 270 -3.25 -11.43 11.87
N ILE A 271 -3.50 -10.38 11.09
CA ILE A 271 -2.46 -9.38 10.75
C ILE A 271 -2.33 -8.29 11.81
N THR A 272 -3.45 -7.67 12.25
CA THR A 272 -3.42 -6.52 13.18
C THR A 272 -4.27 -6.69 14.42
N ASN A 273 -5.26 -7.58 14.39
CA ASN A 273 -6.23 -7.82 15.47
C ASN A 273 -6.85 -6.55 16.08
N ALA A 274 -7.13 -5.53 15.25
CA ALA A 274 -7.65 -4.27 15.75
C ALA A 274 -9.03 -4.47 16.43
N PRO A 275 -9.26 -3.95 17.65
CA PRO A 275 -10.50 -4.17 18.40
C PRO A 275 -11.70 -3.41 17.82
N TYR A 276 -11.45 -2.40 16.99
CA TYR A 276 -12.46 -1.61 16.29
C TYR A 276 -12.14 -1.62 14.81
N PHE A 277 -13.18 -1.57 13.97
CA PHE A 277 -13.02 -1.43 12.53
C PHE A 277 -14.05 -0.44 11.99
N LEU A 278 -13.61 0.37 11.03
CA LEU A 278 -14.43 1.32 10.28
C LEU A 278 -14.77 0.69 8.93
N VAL A 279 -16.06 0.59 8.61
CA VAL A 279 -16.52 0.11 7.30
C VAL A 279 -16.83 1.30 6.40
N LEU A 280 -16.19 1.32 5.22
CA LEU A 280 -16.39 2.32 4.18
C LEU A 280 -16.60 1.63 2.83
N ASP A 281 -17.50 2.20 2.03
CA ASP A 281 -17.71 1.87 0.63
C ASP A 281 -16.75 2.66 -0.27
N CYS A 282 -16.55 2.18 -1.50
CA CYS A 282 -15.57 2.75 -2.41
C CYS A 282 -15.93 4.15 -2.92
N ASP A 283 -17.20 4.52 -2.86
CA ASP A 283 -17.74 5.85 -3.17
C ASP A 283 -17.77 6.77 -1.94
N MET A 284 -17.34 6.28 -0.77
CA MET A 284 -17.35 7.01 0.49
C MET A 284 -15.93 7.31 0.96
N TYR A 285 -15.69 8.56 1.36
CA TYR A 285 -14.44 8.96 1.98
C TYR A 285 -14.69 9.78 3.25
N CYS A 286 -13.73 9.76 4.17
CA CYS A 286 -13.80 10.57 5.38
C CYS A 286 -13.55 12.04 5.03
N TYR A 287 -14.61 12.85 5.10
CA TYR A 287 -14.51 14.30 4.97
C TYR A 287 -13.72 14.92 6.13
N ASN A 288 -14.05 14.51 7.37
CA ASN A 288 -13.37 15.00 8.56
C ASN A 288 -12.21 14.06 8.94
N PRO A 289 -10.96 14.55 9.01
CA PRO A 289 -9.81 13.75 9.45
C PRO A 289 -9.95 13.19 10.87
N LEU A 290 -10.77 13.82 11.72
CA LEU A 290 -10.99 13.45 13.12
C LEU A 290 -12.04 12.34 13.28
N SER A 291 -12.69 11.85 12.22
CA SER A 291 -13.80 10.88 12.33
C SER A 291 -13.45 9.65 13.18
N ALA A 292 -12.24 9.10 13.05
CA ALA A 292 -11.79 7.98 13.89
C ALA A 292 -11.70 8.36 15.38
N ARG A 293 -11.14 9.54 15.70
CA ARG A 293 -11.05 10.03 17.09
C ARG A 293 -12.43 10.30 17.68
N LEU A 294 -13.34 10.88 16.90
CA LEU A 294 -14.72 11.13 17.32
C LEU A 294 -15.44 9.84 17.69
N ALA A 295 -15.24 8.75 16.95
CA ALA A 295 -15.77 7.44 17.33
C ALA A 295 -15.14 6.92 18.62
N MET A 296 -13.83 7.11 18.80
CA MET A 296 -13.13 6.68 20.02
C MET A 296 -13.63 7.41 21.28
N CYS A 297 -14.15 8.63 21.18
CA CYS A 297 -14.78 9.31 22.33
C CYS A 297 -15.88 8.47 22.99
N PHE A 298 -16.65 7.70 22.21
CA PHE A 298 -17.70 6.83 22.75
C PHE A 298 -17.14 5.53 23.35
N TYR A 299 -16.12 4.94 22.70
CA TYR A 299 -15.52 3.68 23.14
C TYR A 299 -14.52 3.82 24.28
N LEU A 300 -14.03 5.03 24.53
CA LEU A 300 -13.13 5.33 25.64
C LEU A 300 -13.88 5.92 26.85
N ASP A 301 -15.16 6.27 26.72
CA ASP A 301 -15.99 6.69 27.86
C ASP A 301 -16.42 5.47 28.68
N PRO A 302 -15.97 5.32 29.95
CA PRO A 302 -16.33 4.19 30.79
C PRO A 302 -17.84 4.02 31.03
N LYS A 303 -18.64 5.08 30.88
CA LYS A 303 -20.09 5.05 31.10
C LYS A 303 -20.87 4.50 29.90
N VAL A 304 -20.27 4.58 28.72
CA VAL A 304 -20.91 4.30 27.42
C VAL A 304 -20.29 3.06 26.76
N ALA A 305 -18.97 2.90 26.83
CA ALA A 305 -18.20 1.92 26.07
C ALA A 305 -18.74 0.47 26.16
N SER A 306 -19.17 0.03 27.34
CA SER A 306 -19.70 -1.33 27.54
C SER A 306 -21.15 -1.53 27.06
N LYS A 307 -21.82 -0.46 26.62
CA LYS A 307 -23.25 -0.47 26.25
C LYS A 307 -23.46 -0.32 24.75
N ILE A 308 -22.41 -0.04 23.98
CA ILE A 308 -22.50 0.22 22.55
C ILE A 308 -21.69 -0.81 21.75
N ALA A 309 -22.22 -1.19 20.60
CA ALA A 309 -21.56 -2.11 19.68
C ALA A 309 -20.99 -1.41 18.44
N TRP A 310 -21.67 -0.35 17.97
CA TRP A 310 -21.24 0.49 16.85
C TRP A 310 -21.51 1.97 17.10
N VAL A 311 -20.79 2.82 16.36
CA VAL A 311 -21.04 4.27 16.20
C VAL A 311 -21.31 4.50 14.72
N GLN A 312 -22.52 4.92 14.36
CA GLN A 312 -22.92 5.21 12.98
C GLN A 312 -22.75 6.70 12.69
N PHE A 313 -22.00 7.03 11.62
CA PHE A 313 -21.93 8.38 11.10
C PHE A 313 -22.97 8.59 9.99
N PRO A 314 -23.54 9.80 9.86
CA PRO A 314 -24.39 10.12 8.72
C PRO A 314 -23.58 10.08 7.42
N GLN A 315 -24.17 9.55 6.35
CA GLN A 315 -23.56 9.57 5.01
C GLN A 315 -23.98 10.87 4.31
N LYS A 316 -23.00 11.60 3.77
CA LYS A 316 -23.23 12.83 3.02
C LYS A 316 -22.80 12.61 1.59
N PHE A 317 -23.71 12.88 0.66
CA PHE A 317 -23.47 12.75 -0.78
C PHE A 317 -23.01 14.10 -1.35
N HIS A 318 -22.12 14.05 -2.33
CA HIS A 318 -21.67 15.22 -3.08
C HIS A 318 -22.53 15.42 -4.34
N ASN A 319 -22.42 16.59 -4.97
CA ASN A 319 -23.11 16.94 -6.22
C ASN A 319 -24.64 16.90 -6.12
N LEU A 320 -25.19 17.22 -4.95
CA LEU A 320 -26.62 17.36 -4.77
C LEU A 320 -27.12 18.62 -5.49
N SER A 321 -28.26 18.48 -6.16
CA SER A 321 -29.01 19.63 -6.70
C SER A 321 -29.44 20.54 -5.56
N GLU A 322 -29.42 21.85 -5.78
CA GLU A 322 -30.04 22.82 -4.86
C GLU A 322 -31.53 22.51 -4.65
N HIS A 323 -32.18 22.00 -5.69
CA HIS A 323 -33.54 21.49 -5.65
C HIS A 323 -33.50 19.96 -5.57
N ASP A 324 -33.12 19.43 -4.40
CA ASP A 324 -33.01 17.98 -4.10
C ASP A 324 -34.39 17.28 -4.10
N ILE A 325 -35.09 17.30 -5.24
CA ILE A 325 -36.45 16.76 -5.41
C ILE A 325 -36.50 15.24 -5.27
N TYR A 326 -35.36 14.56 -5.46
CA TYR A 326 -35.23 13.12 -5.27
C TYR A 326 -34.90 12.74 -3.82
N GLY A 327 -34.63 13.72 -2.94
CA GLY A 327 -34.28 13.49 -1.55
C GLY A 327 -32.94 12.75 -1.37
N GLY A 328 -31.99 12.94 -2.29
CA GLY A 328 -30.69 12.28 -2.30
C GLY A 328 -29.81 12.66 -1.11
N SER A 329 -30.10 13.77 -0.42
CA SER A 329 -29.46 14.12 0.86
C SER A 329 -29.77 13.14 2.00
N LEU A 330 -30.85 12.36 1.89
CA LEU A 330 -31.37 11.46 2.94
C LEU A 330 -31.59 12.14 4.30
N ASN A 331 -31.78 13.47 4.31
CA ASN A 331 -31.91 14.27 5.53
C ASN A 331 -33.02 13.78 6.47
N ALA A 332 -34.15 13.31 5.91
CA ALA A 332 -35.26 12.78 6.69
C ALA A 332 -34.86 11.51 7.48
N ILE A 333 -34.08 10.62 6.87
CA ILE A 333 -33.59 9.39 7.49
C ILE A 333 -32.58 9.72 8.61
N TYR A 334 -31.70 10.70 8.39
CA TYR A 334 -30.75 11.07 9.44
C TYR A 334 -31.40 11.81 10.62
N LYS A 335 -32.47 12.57 10.37
CA LYS A 335 -33.25 13.15 11.47
C LYS A 335 -33.95 12.09 12.31
N SER A 336 -34.48 11.02 11.70
CA SER A 336 -35.10 9.93 12.46
C SER A 336 -34.07 9.13 13.28
N ASN A 337 -32.83 9.01 12.79
CA ASN A 337 -31.74 8.37 13.54
C ASN A 337 -31.42 9.04 14.88
N ILE A 338 -31.53 10.36 14.97
CA ILE A 338 -31.33 11.08 16.25
C ILE A 338 -32.40 10.64 17.27
N GLY A 339 -33.64 10.40 16.81
CA GLY A 339 -34.70 9.85 17.65
C GLY A 339 -34.43 8.42 18.10
N LEU A 340 -33.93 7.56 17.20
CA LEU A 340 -33.55 6.17 17.51
C LEU A 340 -32.38 6.09 18.48
N ASP A 341 -31.45 7.04 18.40
CA ASP A 341 -30.31 7.16 19.31
C ASP A 341 -30.75 7.37 20.77
N GLY A 342 -31.84 8.11 20.98
CA GLY A 342 -32.47 8.27 22.29
C GLY A 342 -33.15 7.00 22.85
N LEU A 343 -33.27 5.94 22.04
CA LEU A 343 -33.87 4.67 22.44
C LEU A 343 -32.81 3.57 22.56
N ARG A 344 -32.37 3.00 21.43
CA ARG A 344 -31.45 1.85 21.38
C ARG A 344 -30.29 2.04 20.39
N GLY A 345 -30.16 3.23 19.81
CA GLY A 345 -29.16 3.52 18.78
C GLY A 345 -29.72 3.49 17.36
N PRO A 346 -29.00 4.08 16.39
CA PRO A 346 -29.37 4.09 14.99
C PRO A 346 -29.13 2.72 14.31
N ASN A 347 -29.82 2.49 13.19
CA ASN A 347 -29.57 1.32 12.34
C ASN A 347 -28.18 1.37 11.69
N ILE A 348 -27.68 0.21 11.27
CA ILE A 348 -26.48 0.10 10.42
C ILE A 348 -26.91 0.26 8.96
N TYR A 349 -26.35 1.25 8.28
CA TYR A 349 -26.68 1.57 6.87
C TYR A 349 -25.66 1.01 5.87
N GLY A 350 -24.92 -0.02 6.26
CA GLY A 350 -23.96 -0.72 5.41
C GLY A 350 -22.61 -0.02 5.19
N CYS A 351 -22.45 1.23 5.65
CA CYS A 351 -21.23 2.04 5.52
C CYS A 351 -21.16 3.11 6.61
N ASN A 352 -20.00 3.75 6.78
CA ASN A 352 -19.75 4.88 7.68
C ASN A 352 -20.00 4.56 9.16
N PHE A 353 -19.67 3.36 9.61
CA PHE A 353 -19.78 3.01 11.02
C PHE A 353 -18.47 2.44 11.56
N VAL A 354 -18.20 2.72 12.83
CA VAL A 354 -17.11 2.10 13.59
C VAL A 354 -17.72 1.09 14.53
N MET A 355 -17.34 -0.17 14.42
CA MET A 355 -17.90 -1.27 15.21
C MET A 355 -16.81 -2.00 15.99
N THR A 356 -17.17 -2.54 17.16
CA THR A 356 -16.27 -3.40 17.93
C THR A 356 -16.20 -4.78 17.30
N ARG A 357 -14.99 -5.36 17.26
CA ARG A 357 -14.77 -6.75 16.84
C ARG A 357 -15.48 -7.73 17.76
N GLU A 358 -15.47 -7.44 19.06
CA GLU A 358 -16.15 -8.23 20.09
C GLU A 358 -17.65 -8.37 19.83
N ALA A 359 -18.34 -7.30 19.41
CA ALA A 359 -19.76 -7.36 19.10
C ALA A 359 -20.10 -8.25 17.91
N ILE A 360 -19.24 -8.32 16.89
CA ILE A 360 -19.46 -9.21 15.73
C ILE A 360 -19.16 -10.65 16.07
N TYR A 361 -18.10 -10.89 16.84
CA TYR A 361 -17.72 -12.25 17.18
C TYR A 361 -18.56 -12.82 18.34
N GLY A 362 -19.27 -11.98 19.08
CA GLY A 362 -19.94 -12.38 20.31
C GLY A 362 -18.95 -12.91 21.37
N THR A 363 -17.70 -12.39 21.37
CA THR A 363 -16.61 -12.92 22.20
C THR A 363 -16.64 -12.42 23.64
N GLY A 364 -17.49 -11.46 23.99
CA GLY A 364 -17.59 -10.92 25.36
C GLY A 364 -17.97 -11.94 26.43
N LYS A 365 -18.45 -13.12 26.01
CA LYS A 365 -18.82 -14.26 26.85
C LYS A 365 -17.92 -15.49 26.68
N ILE A 366 -16.86 -15.42 25.87
CA ILE A 366 -15.92 -16.54 25.74
C ILE A 366 -15.15 -16.67 27.05
N GLU A 367 -15.57 -17.63 27.88
CA GLU A 367 -14.88 -18.01 29.11
C GLU A 367 -13.46 -18.51 28.80
N LYS A 368 -12.58 -18.50 29.80
CA LYS A 368 -11.17 -18.91 29.61
C LYS A 368 -10.99 -20.37 29.18
N GLU A 369 -12.03 -21.20 29.26
CA GLU A 369 -12.01 -22.64 28.96
C GLU A 369 -13.14 -23.06 27.99
N VAL A 370 -13.25 -22.39 26.85
CA VAL A 370 -14.15 -22.87 25.78
C VAL A 370 -13.52 -24.05 25.03
N ASP A 371 -14.31 -25.09 24.80
CA ASP A 371 -13.94 -26.24 23.95
C ASP A 371 -13.50 -25.79 22.56
N LEU A 372 -12.25 -26.13 22.19
CA LEU A 372 -11.66 -25.83 20.90
C LEU A 372 -12.48 -26.37 19.72
N ASN A 373 -13.15 -27.53 19.88
CA ASN A 373 -13.99 -28.08 18.82
C ASN A 373 -15.22 -27.21 18.57
N LYS A 374 -15.78 -26.62 19.63
CA LYS A 374 -16.89 -25.67 19.52
C LYS A 374 -16.43 -24.36 18.85
N LEU A 375 -15.24 -23.86 19.18
CA LEU A 375 -14.66 -22.71 18.49
C LEU A 375 -14.39 -23.00 17.01
N LYS A 376 -13.91 -24.20 16.68
CA LYS A 376 -13.71 -24.61 15.27
C LYS A 376 -15.00 -24.71 14.49
N LYS A 377 -16.09 -25.12 15.14
CA LYS A 377 -17.42 -25.11 14.54
C LYS A 377 -17.90 -23.69 14.23
N SER A 378 -17.70 -22.74 15.14
CA SER A 378 -18.22 -21.37 14.93
C SER A 378 -17.30 -20.45 14.10
N PHE A 379 -15.98 -20.58 14.25
CA PHE A 379 -14.98 -19.68 13.64
C PHE A 379 -14.14 -20.33 12.52
N GLY A 380 -14.29 -21.63 12.31
CA GLY A 380 -13.56 -22.38 11.29
C GLY A 380 -12.27 -23.03 11.78
N SER A 381 -11.56 -23.68 10.87
CA SER A 381 -10.48 -24.63 11.18
C SER A 381 -9.16 -23.98 11.62
N SER A 382 -8.98 -22.68 11.38
CA SER A 382 -7.73 -21.96 11.65
C SER A 382 -7.47 -21.82 13.16
N ASN A 383 -6.37 -22.41 13.62
CA ASN A 383 -5.92 -22.23 15.00
C ASN A 383 -5.41 -20.80 15.25
N GLU A 384 -4.79 -20.15 14.26
CA GLU A 384 -4.28 -18.78 14.41
C GLU A 384 -5.43 -17.76 14.53
N PHE A 385 -6.48 -17.93 13.74
CA PHE A 385 -7.67 -17.11 13.86
C PHE A 385 -8.39 -17.36 15.20
N ILE A 386 -8.50 -18.62 15.65
CA ILE A 386 -9.06 -18.92 16.97
C ILE A 386 -8.23 -18.28 18.09
N LYS A 387 -6.90 -18.31 18.01
CA LYS A 387 -6.03 -17.63 18.97
C LYS A 387 -6.30 -16.13 19.01
N SER A 388 -6.59 -15.51 17.86
CA SER A 388 -6.88 -14.07 17.76
C SER A 388 -8.12 -13.62 18.55
N LEU A 389 -9.03 -14.55 18.89
CA LEU A 389 -10.22 -14.27 19.69
C LEU A 389 -9.90 -13.88 21.14
N TYR A 390 -8.73 -14.29 21.64
CA TYR A 390 -8.32 -14.01 23.01
C TYR A 390 -7.63 -12.64 23.11
N LYS A 391 -8.01 -11.85 24.12
CA LYS A 391 -7.48 -10.48 24.35
C LYS A 391 -5.95 -10.43 24.53
N SER A 392 -5.32 -11.54 24.89
CA SER A 392 -3.86 -11.66 25.02
C SER A 392 -3.13 -11.78 23.68
N TYR A 393 -3.82 -12.16 22.61
CA TYR A 393 -3.20 -12.34 21.30
C TYR A 393 -2.79 -11.00 20.71
N LYS A 394 -1.49 -10.89 20.43
CA LYS A 394 -0.90 -9.75 19.73
C LYS A 394 -0.23 -10.29 18.46
N PRO A 395 -0.77 -9.99 17.27
CA PRO A 395 -0.10 -10.40 16.05
C PRO A 395 1.24 -9.69 15.93
N GLN A 396 2.23 -10.40 15.40
CA GLN A 396 3.57 -9.87 15.16
C GLN A 396 3.82 -9.86 13.67
N LEU A 397 3.72 -8.67 13.07
CA LEU A 397 4.25 -8.41 11.75
C LEU A 397 5.69 -7.88 11.92
N PRO A 398 6.67 -8.34 11.13
CA PRO A 398 8.03 -7.83 11.19
C PRO A 398 8.10 -6.33 10.86
N GLU A 399 9.22 -5.67 11.19
CA GLU A 399 9.39 -4.23 10.97
C GLU A 399 9.28 -3.83 9.48
N ASP A 400 9.70 -4.71 8.57
CA ASP A 400 9.58 -4.54 7.13
C ASP A 400 8.15 -4.77 6.60
N ARG A 401 7.22 -5.14 7.50
CA ARG A 401 5.81 -5.42 7.23
C ARG A 401 5.55 -6.61 6.30
N LYS A 402 6.56 -7.40 5.97
CA LYS A 402 6.40 -8.54 5.05
C LYS A 402 5.86 -9.76 5.80
N PRO A 403 4.74 -10.35 5.39
CA PRO A 403 4.29 -11.61 5.96
C PRO A 403 5.34 -12.71 5.76
N SER A 404 5.56 -13.54 6.79
CA SER A 404 6.34 -14.78 6.62
C SER A 404 5.63 -15.76 5.68
N ALA A 405 6.34 -16.77 5.18
CA ALA A 405 5.72 -17.79 4.34
C ALA A 405 4.60 -18.56 5.06
N GLU A 406 4.76 -18.79 6.37
CA GLU A 406 3.75 -19.43 7.22
C GLU A 406 2.52 -18.54 7.38
N LEU A 407 2.73 -17.25 7.67
CA LEU A 407 1.64 -16.29 7.78
C LEU A 407 0.92 -16.15 6.43
N GLN A 408 1.64 -16.09 5.31
CA GLN A 408 1.03 -15.99 3.99
C GLN A 408 0.12 -17.19 3.68
N LYS A 409 0.54 -18.42 4.03
CA LYS A 409 -0.30 -19.63 3.89
C LYS A 409 -1.55 -19.55 4.76
N GLU A 410 -1.41 -19.06 5.99
CA GLU A 410 -2.54 -18.86 6.91
C GLU A 410 -3.54 -17.85 6.33
N LEU A 411 -3.06 -16.73 5.79
CA LEU A 411 -3.91 -15.72 5.16
C LEU A 411 -4.65 -16.25 3.91
N GLN A 412 -3.98 -17.09 3.11
CA GLN A 412 -4.61 -17.77 1.98
C GLN A 412 -5.71 -18.73 2.42
N LEU A 413 -5.52 -19.47 3.52
CA LEU A 413 -6.56 -20.32 4.11
C LEU A 413 -7.77 -19.50 4.55
N LEU A 414 -7.56 -18.41 5.28
CA LEU A 414 -8.64 -17.54 5.79
C LEU A 414 -9.44 -16.85 4.68
N ALA A 415 -8.79 -16.64 3.52
CA ALA A 415 -9.39 -16.06 2.32
C ALA A 415 -9.90 -17.11 1.31
N SER A 416 -9.80 -18.40 1.63
CA SER A 416 -10.32 -19.47 0.78
C SER A 416 -11.84 -19.42 0.70
N CYS A 417 -12.38 -19.81 -0.46
CA CYS A 417 -13.82 -19.84 -0.67
C CYS A 417 -14.46 -20.91 0.21
N THR A 418 -13.77 -22.01 0.52
CA THR A 418 -14.32 -23.12 1.31
C THR A 418 -14.16 -22.97 2.82
N TYR A 419 -13.53 -21.88 3.29
CA TYR A 419 -13.23 -21.71 4.71
C TYR A 419 -14.48 -21.77 5.60
N ASP A 420 -15.58 -21.19 5.14
CA ASP A 420 -16.84 -21.09 5.89
C ASP A 420 -17.69 -22.37 5.84
N ASN A 421 -17.30 -23.37 5.03
CA ASN A 421 -18.09 -24.59 4.82
C ASN A 421 -18.28 -25.37 6.11
N GLY A 422 -19.54 -25.57 6.50
CA GLY A 422 -19.91 -26.32 7.70
C GLY A 422 -19.57 -25.60 9.00
N THR A 423 -19.28 -24.30 8.94
CA THR A 423 -19.08 -23.44 10.10
C THR A 423 -20.33 -22.60 10.36
N ASP A 424 -20.47 -22.07 11.57
CA ASP A 424 -21.55 -21.11 11.89
C ASP A 424 -21.19 -19.68 11.40
N TRP A 425 -20.05 -19.48 10.73
CA TRP A 425 -19.54 -18.16 10.36
C TRP A 425 -20.38 -17.49 9.27
N GLY A 426 -20.90 -16.30 9.58
CA GLY A 426 -21.79 -15.56 8.69
C GLY A 426 -23.27 -15.91 8.83
N GLU A 427 -23.60 -16.99 9.56
CA GLU A 427 -24.98 -17.32 9.97
C GLU A 427 -25.20 -16.88 11.43
N GLU A 428 -24.42 -17.44 12.36
CA GLU A 428 -24.39 -17.09 13.78
C GLU A 428 -22.95 -17.22 14.30
N ALA A 429 -22.17 -16.14 14.26
CA ALA A 429 -20.73 -16.17 14.61
C ALA A 429 -20.42 -16.71 16.01
N SER A 430 -21.39 -16.65 16.94
CA SER A 430 -21.27 -17.22 18.27
C SER A 430 -22.65 -17.63 18.81
N THR A 431 -22.72 -18.85 19.34
CA THR A 431 -23.90 -19.38 20.05
C THR A 431 -24.05 -18.81 21.48
N TYR A 432 -23.12 -17.97 21.93
CA TYR A 432 -23.16 -17.33 23.25
C TYR A 432 -24.02 -16.06 23.20
N ARG A 433 -25.34 -16.23 23.03
CA ARG A 433 -26.31 -15.12 23.15
C ARG A 433 -26.38 -14.59 24.57
#